data_AF-A0A7Z9M3P5-F1
#
_entry.id   AF-A0A7Z9M3P5-F1
#
_cell.length_a   1.000
_cell.length_b   1.000
_cell.length_c   1.000
_cell.angle_alpha   90.00
_cell.angle_beta   90.00
_cell.angle_gamma   90.00
#
_symmetry.space_group_name_H-M   'P 1'
#
loop_
_entity.id
_entity.type
_entity.pdbx_description
1 polymer ?
#
loop_
_entity_poly.entity_id
_entity_poly.type
_entity_poly.pdbx_seq_one_letter_code
_entity_poly.pdbx_strand_id
1 'polypeptide(L)'
;DIRIIDCDMFDSYARAHIKGAVGIKVHHYIKHPSYSQDSKSYPLVAEPDVVKELFESMGIGDDTTVVSYDSGGSLWASRFWWVLNYYGHKNAKVLDGGWKKWFDEGRPVSIEPPSPREVAFTPSADETLICTLDQAVSKIDDSDVVFLDVRSDGEWDGTNSRGNSRSGRVPGSVHLEWLNFITDDKYHTIKSPSELRDMLKAVGVTPEKEVITY
;
A
#
# COMPACT_ATOMS: atom_id res chain seq x y z
N ASP A 1 11.69 -6.80 -18.08
CA ASP A 1 12.66 -5.97 -17.35
C ASP A 1 12.20 -5.85 -15.90
N ILE A 2 13.07 -5.94 -14.89
CA ILE A 2 12.67 -5.86 -13.46
C ILE A 2 13.18 -4.54 -12.84
N ARG A 3 12.30 -3.86 -12.10
CA ARG A 3 12.64 -2.72 -11.26
C ARG A 3 12.23 -2.96 -9.80
N ILE A 4 13.20 -2.89 -8.90
CA ILE A 4 12.99 -3.08 -7.47
C ILE A 4 12.81 -1.71 -6.83
N ILE A 5 11.75 -1.54 -6.03
CA ILE A 5 11.42 -0.28 -5.37
C ILE A 5 11.47 -0.48 -3.86
N ASP A 6 12.28 0.35 -3.20
CA ASP A 6 12.32 0.47 -1.75
C ASP A 6 11.31 1.54 -1.32
N CYS A 7 10.30 1.10 -0.58
CA CYS A 7 9.21 1.94 -0.10
C CYS A 7 9.43 2.47 1.32
N ASP A 8 10.58 2.20 1.96
CA ASP A 8 10.94 2.80 3.23
C ASP A 8 11.22 4.31 3.11
N MET A 9 11.35 4.98 4.26
CA MET A 9 11.87 6.34 4.32
C MET A 9 13.20 6.43 3.57
N PHE A 10 13.38 7.47 2.76
CA PHE A 10 14.53 7.60 1.86
C PHE A 10 15.88 7.50 2.59
N ASP A 11 15.96 8.00 3.83
CA ASP A 11 17.17 7.89 4.65
C ASP A 11 17.50 6.43 5.03
N SER A 12 16.50 5.56 5.17
CA SER A 12 16.70 4.13 5.38
C SER A 12 17.26 3.46 4.15
N TYR A 13 16.66 3.71 2.98
CA TYR A 13 17.18 3.27 1.68
C TYR A 13 18.64 3.71 1.47
N ALA A 14 18.96 4.98 1.78
CA ALA A 14 20.30 5.53 1.59
C ALA A 14 21.37 4.88 2.48
N ARG A 15 20.99 4.29 3.63
CA ARG A 15 21.92 3.55 4.50
C ARG A 15 22.28 2.19 3.94
N ALA A 16 21.29 1.46 3.43
CA ALA A 16 21.46 0.20 2.70
C ALA A 16 20.12 -0.21 2.09
N HIS A 17 20.17 -0.83 0.91
CA HIS A 17 18.99 -1.29 0.17
C HIS A 17 19.31 -2.54 -0.65
N ILE A 18 18.28 -3.19 -1.20
CA ILE A 18 18.46 -4.34 -2.11
C ILE A 18 19.24 -3.87 -3.34
N LYS A 19 20.28 -4.62 -3.74
CA LYS A 19 21.12 -4.21 -4.88
C LYS A 19 20.27 -3.94 -6.14
N GLY A 20 20.32 -2.71 -6.63
CA GLY A 20 19.58 -2.26 -7.82
C GLY A 20 18.20 -1.64 -7.53
N ALA A 21 17.81 -1.54 -6.26
CA ALA A 21 16.56 -0.91 -5.85
C ALA A 21 16.60 0.61 -5.99
N VAL A 22 15.43 1.24 -6.13
CA VAL A 22 15.26 2.70 -6.11
C VAL A 22 14.43 3.09 -4.90
N GLY A 23 14.91 4.05 -4.12
CA GLY A 23 14.16 4.63 -3.01
C GLY A 23 13.14 5.67 -3.48
N ILE A 24 11.96 5.65 -2.86
CA ILE A 24 10.93 6.66 -3.05
C ILE A 24 11.32 7.96 -2.33
N LYS A 25 11.32 9.08 -3.06
CA LYS A 25 11.69 10.41 -2.52
C LYS A 25 10.49 11.29 -2.14
N VAL A 26 9.28 10.78 -2.31
CA VAL A 26 8.03 11.46 -1.98
C VAL A 26 7.35 10.78 -0.80
N HIS A 27 6.22 11.32 -0.35
CA HIS A 27 5.41 10.70 0.70
C HIS A 27 5.03 9.25 0.34
N HIS A 28 5.05 8.30 1.29
CA HIS A 28 4.78 6.87 1.05
C HIS A 28 3.37 6.57 0.51
N TYR A 29 2.43 7.51 0.65
CA TYR A 29 1.10 7.44 0.02
C TYR A 29 1.06 7.94 -1.43
N ILE A 30 2.20 8.35 -1.99
CA ILE A 30 2.36 8.93 -3.33
C ILE A 30 1.39 10.08 -3.50
N LYS A 31 1.46 11.09 -2.62
CA LYS A 31 0.63 12.30 -2.69
C LYS A 31 1.35 13.39 -3.48
N HIS A 32 0.58 14.34 -4.03
CA HIS A 32 1.15 15.50 -4.70
C HIS A 32 2.14 16.24 -3.76
N PRO A 33 3.33 16.67 -4.21
CA PRO A 33 4.32 17.31 -3.35
C PRO A 33 3.82 18.57 -2.62
N SER A 34 3.00 19.37 -3.30
CA SER A 34 2.34 20.56 -2.75
C SER A 34 1.01 20.27 -2.04
N TYR A 35 0.68 18.99 -1.77
CA TYR A 35 -0.60 18.65 -1.19
C TYR A 35 -0.77 19.28 0.19
N SER A 36 -1.90 19.98 0.36
CA SER A 36 -2.33 20.57 1.61
C SER A 36 -2.52 19.50 2.69
N GLN A 37 -2.14 19.77 3.94
CA GLN A 37 -2.56 18.92 5.06
C GLN A 37 -4.07 18.99 5.33
N ASP A 38 -4.82 19.83 4.60
CA ASP A 38 -6.27 19.80 4.62
C ASP A 38 -6.77 18.44 4.16
N SER A 39 -7.26 17.69 5.13
CA SER A 39 -7.97 16.45 4.91
C SER A 39 -8.99 16.62 3.78
N LYS A 40 -9.82 17.66 3.74
CA LYS A 40 -10.94 17.80 2.78
C LYS A 40 -10.54 18.04 1.32
N SER A 41 -9.27 18.31 1.04
CA SER A 41 -8.77 18.61 -0.30
C SER A 41 -8.38 17.36 -1.12
N TYR A 42 -8.70 16.14 -0.64
CA TYR A 42 -8.17 14.82 -1.01
C TYR A 42 -7.93 14.51 -2.51
N PRO A 43 -6.68 14.24 -2.90
CA PRO A 43 -6.34 13.16 -3.80
C PRO A 43 -5.63 12.09 -2.95
N LEU A 44 -6.29 10.94 -2.75
CA LEU A 44 -5.75 9.79 -2.00
C LEU A 44 -4.36 9.36 -2.51
N VAL A 45 -4.11 9.65 -3.79
CA VAL A 45 -2.89 9.48 -4.56
C VAL A 45 -2.73 10.68 -5.49
N ALA A 46 -1.50 11.07 -5.81
CA ALA A 46 -1.17 12.20 -6.69
C ALA A 46 -1.77 12.02 -8.08
N GLU A 47 -1.99 13.12 -8.80
CA GLU A 47 -2.58 13.18 -10.12
C GLU A 47 -1.76 12.41 -11.17
N PRO A 48 -2.39 11.95 -12.28
CA PRO A 48 -1.73 11.12 -13.30
C PRO A 48 -0.38 11.66 -13.79
N ASP A 49 -0.26 12.97 -14.03
CA ASP A 49 0.97 13.58 -14.53
C ASP A 49 2.10 13.55 -13.49
N VAL A 50 1.78 13.74 -12.21
CA VAL A 50 2.75 13.65 -11.11
C VAL A 50 3.24 12.22 -10.92
N VAL A 51 2.32 11.25 -11.01
CA VAL A 51 2.69 9.83 -10.92
C VAL A 51 3.52 9.41 -12.11
N LYS A 52 3.18 9.87 -13.32
CA LYS A 52 3.98 9.65 -14.53
C LYS A 52 5.41 10.13 -14.34
N GLU A 53 5.59 11.40 -13.97
CA GLU A 53 6.93 11.98 -13.76
C GLU A 53 7.72 11.20 -12.70
N LEU A 54 7.07 10.85 -11.58
CA LEU A 54 7.69 10.06 -10.52
C LEU A 54 8.13 8.68 -11.02
N PHE A 55 7.24 7.93 -11.68
CA PHE A 55 7.51 6.57 -12.11
C PHE A 55 8.58 6.52 -13.20
N GLU A 56 8.54 7.43 -14.17
CA GLU A 56 9.58 7.56 -15.20
C GLU A 56 10.93 7.90 -14.57
N SER A 57 10.99 8.81 -13.58
CA SER A 57 12.23 9.13 -12.85
C SER A 57 12.80 7.94 -12.06
N MET A 58 11.94 7.00 -11.67
CA MET A 58 12.32 5.75 -11.00
C MET A 58 12.69 4.64 -12.00
N GLY A 59 12.52 4.86 -13.30
CA GLY A 59 12.74 3.86 -14.34
C GLY A 59 11.64 2.79 -14.40
N ILE A 60 10.42 3.16 -14.04
CA ILE A 60 9.21 2.34 -14.19
C ILE A 60 8.51 2.80 -15.48
N GLY A 61 8.49 1.95 -16.50
CA GLY A 61 7.72 2.14 -17.72
C GLY A 61 6.60 1.11 -17.87
N ASP A 62 5.88 1.19 -18.99
CA ASP A 62 4.68 0.37 -19.24
C ASP A 62 4.95 -1.16 -19.15
N ASP A 63 6.09 -1.63 -19.65
CA ASP A 63 6.47 -3.06 -19.68
C ASP A 63 7.33 -3.50 -18.49
N THR A 64 7.62 -2.61 -17.54
CA THR A 64 8.45 -2.94 -16.38
C THR A 64 7.74 -3.93 -15.46
N THR A 65 8.45 -4.94 -14.97
CA THR A 65 8.02 -5.74 -13.82
C THR A 65 8.48 -5.06 -12.55
N VAL A 66 7.56 -4.54 -11.76
CA VAL A 66 7.88 -3.82 -10.53
C VAL A 66 7.81 -4.77 -9.33
N VAL A 67 8.84 -4.75 -8.49
CA VAL A 67 8.87 -5.48 -7.21
C VAL A 67 9.08 -4.45 -6.09
N SER A 68 8.04 -4.16 -5.31
CA SER A 68 8.14 -3.28 -4.14
C SER A 68 8.47 -4.06 -2.87
N TYR A 69 9.19 -3.41 -1.95
CA TYR A 69 9.44 -3.93 -0.61
C TYR A 69 9.55 -2.78 0.39
N ASP A 70 9.44 -3.11 1.68
CA ASP A 70 9.75 -2.21 2.79
C ASP A 70 10.33 -3.02 3.96
N SER A 71 10.56 -2.36 5.09
CA SER A 71 10.98 -2.96 6.35
C SER A 71 9.85 -3.13 7.38
N GLY A 72 8.61 -2.80 7.00
CA GLY A 72 7.45 -2.64 7.88
C GLY A 72 6.33 -3.64 7.60
N GLY A 73 6.65 -4.90 7.25
CA GLY A 73 5.63 -5.93 7.03
C GLY A 73 4.81 -5.71 5.75
N SER A 74 5.41 -5.13 4.71
CA SER A 74 4.79 -4.82 3.42
C SER A 74 3.73 -3.70 3.45
N LEU A 75 3.65 -2.90 4.51
CA LEU A 75 2.68 -1.82 4.63
C LEU A 75 2.79 -0.78 3.48
N TRP A 76 3.98 -0.21 3.29
CA TRP A 76 4.22 0.80 2.26
C TRP A 76 4.42 0.17 0.88
N ALA A 77 4.98 -1.03 0.82
CA ALA A 77 5.13 -1.80 -0.41
C ALA A 77 3.78 -2.17 -1.02
N SER A 78 2.79 -2.55 -0.19
CA SER A 78 1.43 -2.87 -0.63
C SER A 78 0.65 -1.62 -1.02
N ARG A 79 0.86 -0.49 -0.33
CA ARG A 79 0.34 0.82 -0.77
C ARG A 79 0.87 1.20 -2.15
N PHE A 80 2.17 1.08 -2.38
CA PHE A 80 2.79 1.37 -3.67
C PHE A 80 2.28 0.41 -4.77
N TRP A 81 2.15 -0.88 -4.45
CA TRP A 81 1.53 -1.86 -5.32
C TRP A 81 0.07 -1.50 -5.68
N TRP A 82 -0.73 -1.02 -4.73
CA TRP A 82 -2.07 -0.50 -5.01
C TRP A 82 -2.01 0.70 -5.97
N VAL A 83 -1.07 1.62 -5.80
CA VAL A 83 -0.95 2.81 -6.67
C VAL A 83 -0.61 2.40 -8.11
N LEU A 84 0.30 1.45 -8.30
CA LEU A 84 0.58 0.87 -9.61
C LEU A 84 -0.69 0.31 -10.25
N ASN A 85 -1.48 -0.47 -9.48
CA ASN A 85 -2.74 -1.04 -9.97
C ASN A 85 -3.78 0.02 -10.28
N TYR A 86 -3.88 1.07 -9.47
CA TYR A 86 -4.77 2.21 -9.69
C TYR A 86 -4.44 2.92 -11.01
N TYR A 87 -3.16 3.04 -11.38
CA TYR A 87 -2.76 3.60 -12.67
C TYR A 87 -2.60 2.56 -13.80
N GLY A 88 -3.22 1.39 -13.67
CA GLY A 88 -3.26 0.39 -14.74
C GLY A 88 -1.99 -0.46 -14.90
N HIS A 89 -0.95 -0.23 -14.08
CA HIS A 89 0.29 -1.00 -14.12
C HIS A 89 0.17 -2.30 -13.32
N LYS A 90 -0.32 -3.35 -13.98
CA LYS A 90 -0.63 -4.65 -13.33
C LYS A 90 0.58 -5.57 -13.15
N ASN A 91 1.72 -5.30 -13.80
CA ASN A 91 2.93 -6.12 -13.70
C ASN A 91 3.73 -5.82 -12.42
N ALA A 92 3.06 -5.89 -11.27
CA ALA A 92 3.59 -5.48 -9.98
C ALA A 92 3.53 -6.64 -8.97
N LYS A 93 4.55 -6.74 -8.11
CA LYS A 93 4.69 -7.73 -7.03
C LYS A 93 5.16 -7.04 -5.76
N VAL A 94 4.85 -7.65 -4.62
CA VAL A 94 5.40 -7.27 -3.30
C VAL A 94 6.36 -8.37 -2.85
N LEU A 95 7.54 -8.00 -2.35
CA LEU A 95 8.52 -8.94 -1.83
C LEU A 95 8.13 -9.39 -0.42
N ASP A 96 7.69 -10.64 -0.31
CA ASP A 96 7.29 -11.23 0.97
C ASP A 96 8.46 -11.38 1.97
N GLY A 97 8.32 -10.75 3.15
CA GLY A 97 9.34 -10.64 4.20
C GLY A 97 10.29 -9.44 4.05
N GLY A 98 10.17 -8.68 2.95
CA GLY A 98 10.79 -7.36 2.79
C GLY A 98 12.31 -7.29 3.00
N TRP A 99 12.77 -6.12 3.43
CA TRP A 99 14.18 -5.81 3.68
C TRP A 99 14.82 -6.77 4.69
N LYS A 100 14.12 -7.03 5.80
CA LYS A 100 14.67 -7.78 6.94
C LYS A 100 14.99 -9.23 6.57
N LYS A 101 14.07 -9.91 5.90
CA LYS A 101 14.29 -11.29 5.43
C LYS A 101 15.39 -11.34 4.36
N TRP A 102 15.40 -10.39 3.43
CA TRP A 102 16.45 -10.30 2.40
C TRP A 102 17.85 -10.15 3.00
N PHE A 103 17.99 -9.26 3.97
CA PHE A 103 19.25 -9.00 4.67
C PHE A 103 19.71 -10.22 5.49
N ASP A 104 18.82 -10.81 6.30
CA ASP A 104 19.14 -11.96 7.15
C ASP A 104 19.49 -13.22 6.32
N GLU A 105 18.98 -13.35 5.09
CA GLU A 105 19.34 -14.42 4.15
C GLU A 105 20.69 -14.19 3.42
N GLY A 106 21.40 -13.09 3.71
CA GLY A 106 22.71 -12.79 3.12
C GLY A 106 22.66 -12.45 1.63
N ARG A 107 21.51 -11.94 1.15
CA ARG A 107 21.32 -11.61 -0.26
C ARG A 107 22.00 -10.28 -0.62
N PRO A 108 22.26 -10.01 -1.92
CA PRO A 108 23.00 -8.82 -2.33
C PRO A 108 22.33 -7.50 -1.91
N VAL A 109 23.10 -6.63 -1.28
CA VAL A 109 22.71 -5.26 -0.87
C VAL A 109 23.63 -4.23 -1.52
N SER A 110 23.21 -2.97 -1.52
CA SER A 110 23.96 -1.82 -2.04
C SER A 110 23.73 -0.59 -1.17
N ILE A 111 24.66 0.36 -1.28
CA ILE A 111 24.48 1.76 -0.85
C ILE A 111 24.47 2.72 -2.06
N GLU A 112 24.86 2.21 -3.24
CA GLU A 112 24.91 2.95 -4.48
C GLU A 112 23.56 2.91 -5.19
N PRO A 113 23.03 4.06 -5.65
CA PRO A 113 21.81 4.07 -6.43
C PRO A 113 22.02 3.37 -7.78
N PRO A 114 20.97 2.75 -8.35
CA PRO A 114 21.07 2.09 -9.65
C PRO A 114 21.22 3.13 -10.76
N SER A 115 21.75 2.69 -11.90
CA SER A 115 21.77 3.52 -13.10
C SER A 115 20.36 3.98 -13.49
N PRO A 116 20.20 5.26 -13.92
CA PRO A 116 18.95 5.75 -14.48
C PRO A 116 18.51 4.92 -15.69
N ARG A 117 17.20 4.88 -15.94
CA ARG A 117 16.61 4.26 -17.14
C ARG A 117 15.66 5.26 -17.77
N GLU A 118 15.80 5.47 -19.07
CA GLU A 118 14.81 6.21 -19.84
C GLU A 118 13.68 5.25 -20.21
N VAL A 119 12.47 5.60 -19.79
CA VAL A 119 11.26 4.80 -19.98
C VAL A 119 10.08 5.75 -20.21
N ALA A 120 9.00 5.21 -20.78
CA ALA A 120 7.72 5.90 -20.85
C ALA A 120 6.71 5.18 -19.95
N PHE A 121 5.95 5.95 -19.18
CA PHE A 121 4.83 5.48 -18.39
C PHE A 121 3.53 6.16 -18.83
N THR A 122 2.50 5.36 -19.08
CA THR A 122 1.18 5.83 -19.52
C THR A 122 0.16 5.56 -18.40
N PRO A 123 -0.12 6.54 -17.52
CA PRO A 123 -1.06 6.34 -16.42
C PRO A 123 -2.47 6.10 -16.94
N SER A 124 -3.13 5.06 -16.43
CA SER A 124 -4.55 4.77 -16.70
C SER A 124 -5.28 4.56 -15.39
N ALA A 125 -5.90 5.62 -14.87
CA ALA A 125 -6.58 5.60 -13.58
C ALA A 125 -7.83 4.70 -13.61
N ASP A 126 -7.95 3.80 -12.64
CA ASP A 126 -9.11 2.95 -12.38
C ASP A 126 -9.85 3.46 -11.14
N GLU A 127 -10.78 4.40 -11.37
CA GLU A 127 -11.57 5.04 -10.31
C GLU A 127 -12.44 4.05 -9.51
N THR A 128 -12.61 2.81 -9.98
CA THR A 128 -13.35 1.77 -9.24
C THR A 128 -12.60 1.25 -8.02
N LEU A 129 -11.29 1.50 -7.93
CA LEU A 129 -10.46 1.09 -6.79
C LEU A 129 -10.50 2.09 -5.62
N ILE A 130 -11.19 3.24 -5.78
CA ILE A 130 -11.42 4.23 -4.74
C ILE A 130 -12.90 4.25 -4.37
N CYS A 131 -13.18 4.19 -3.07
CA CYS A 131 -14.49 4.52 -2.53
C CYS A 131 -14.46 5.94 -1.95
N THR A 132 -15.26 6.85 -2.53
CA THR A 132 -15.43 8.21 -2.00
C THR A 132 -16.31 8.21 -0.76
N LEU A 133 -16.28 9.31 0.00
CA LEU A 133 -17.15 9.46 1.17
C LEU A 133 -18.64 9.34 0.79
N ASP A 134 -19.07 9.96 -0.30
CA ASP A 134 -20.47 9.90 -0.75
C ASP A 134 -20.87 8.47 -1.16
N GLN A 135 -19.96 7.74 -1.82
CA GLN A 135 -20.18 6.33 -2.13
C GLN A 135 -20.26 5.48 -0.85
N ALA A 136 -19.35 5.67 0.10
CA ALA A 136 -19.37 4.96 1.38
C ALA A 136 -20.67 5.22 2.16
N VAL A 137 -21.12 6.47 2.23
CA VAL A 137 -22.38 6.86 2.88
C VAL A 137 -23.58 6.20 2.20
N SER A 138 -23.59 6.13 0.86
CA SER A 138 -24.68 5.48 0.12
C SER A 138 -24.79 3.96 0.33
N LYS A 139 -23.69 3.32 0.78
CA LYS A 139 -23.56 1.86 0.93
C LYS A 139 -23.62 1.38 2.38
N ILE A 140 -23.77 2.29 3.34
CA ILE A 140 -23.63 1.96 4.77
C ILE A 140 -24.63 0.90 5.27
N ASP A 141 -25.83 0.88 4.69
CA ASP A 141 -26.91 -0.04 5.04
C ASP A 141 -27.09 -1.18 4.00
N ASP A 142 -26.19 -1.28 3.02
CA ASP A 142 -26.24 -2.31 1.98
C ASP A 142 -25.74 -3.66 2.53
N SER A 143 -26.60 -4.67 2.50
CA SER A 143 -26.27 -6.01 3.00
C SER A 143 -25.20 -6.73 2.15
N ASP A 144 -25.05 -6.32 0.89
CA ASP A 144 -24.09 -6.88 -0.06
C ASP A 144 -22.72 -6.19 0.02
N VAL A 145 -22.57 -5.19 0.91
CA VAL A 145 -21.32 -4.48 1.16
C VAL A 145 -20.78 -4.82 2.55
N VAL A 146 -19.46 -4.92 2.68
CA VAL A 146 -18.78 -5.03 3.97
C VAL A 146 -17.67 -3.99 4.06
N PHE A 147 -17.72 -3.17 5.10
CA PHE A 147 -16.65 -2.26 5.45
C PHE A 147 -15.65 -2.99 6.35
N LEU A 148 -14.41 -3.17 5.88
CA LEU A 148 -13.33 -3.82 6.62
C LEU A 148 -12.34 -2.77 7.13
N ASP A 149 -12.40 -2.49 8.42
CA ASP A 149 -11.48 -1.59 9.12
C ASP A 149 -10.21 -2.36 9.50
N VAL A 150 -9.07 -1.92 8.98
CA VAL A 150 -7.78 -2.58 9.22
C VAL A 150 -6.83 -1.78 10.12
N ARG A 151 -7.36 -0.75 10.80
CA ARG A 151 -6.61 0.09 11.75
C ARG A 151 -6.26 -0.69 13.03
N SER A 152 -5.69 -0.02 14.04
CA SER A 152 -5.43 -0.67 15.32
C SER A 152 -6.71 -0.95 16.13
N ASP A 153 -6.67 -1.94 17.02
CA ASP A 153 -7.77 -2.24 17.96
C ASP A 153 -8.24 -0.98 18.74
N GLY A 154 -7.30 -0.13 19.14
CA GLY A 154 -7.61 1.10 19.87
C GLY A 154 -8.26 2.19 19.00
N GLU A 155 -7.95 2.25 17.71
CA GLU A 155 -8.65 3.13 16.75
C GLU A 155 -10.08 2.64 16.51
N TRP A 156 -10.26 1.32 16.45
CA TRP A 156 -11.52 0.64 16.23
C TRP A 156 -12.51 0.78 17.39
N ASP A 157 -12.04 0.58 18.63
CA ASP A 157 -12.86 0.70 19.85
C ASP A 157 -13.00 2.15 20.34
N GLY A 158 -12.20 3.06 19.78
CA GLY A 158 -12.23 4.49 20.05
C GLY A 158 -11.43 4.93 21.27
N THR A 159 -10.64 4.04 21.88
CA THR A 159 -9.70 4.36 22.97
C THR A 159 -8.47 5.13 22.48
N ASN A 160 -8.16 5.06 21.19
CA ASN A 160 -7.11 5.83 20.52
C ASN A 160 -7.70 6.68 19.39
N SER A 161 -7.81 7.99 19.61
CA SER A 161 -8.41 8.89 18.61
C SER A 161 -7.52 9.16 17.40
N ARG A 162 -6.19 8.99 17.54
CA ARG A 162 -5.20 9.41 16.53
C ARG A 162 -5.38 10.85 16.04
N GLY A 163 -5.92 11.72 16.90
CA GLY A 163 -6.20 13.13 16.57
C GLY A 163 -7.49 13.36 15.79
N ASN A 164 -8.32 12.34 15.55
CA ASN A 164 -9.64 12.50 14.95
C ASN A 164 -10.61 13.22 15.90
N SER A 165 -11.49 14.04 15.34
CA SER A 165 -12.55 14.74 16.10
C SER A 165 -13.61 13.79 16.67
N ARG A 166 -13.78 12.63 16.04
CA ARG A 166 -14.63 11.53 16.48
C ARG A 166 -13.80 10.25 16.48
N SER A 167 -13.85 9.50 17.58
CA SER A 167 -13.23 8.18 17.69
C SER A 167 -14.24 7.07 17.44
N GLY A 168 -13.75 5.85 17.20
CA GLY A 168 -14.54 4.69 16.82
C GLY A 168 -14.42 4.37 15.34
N ARG A 169 -15.52 3.93 14.74
CA ARG A 169 -15.54 3.23 13.44
C ARG A 169 -16.74 3.60 12.58
N VAL A 170 -16.67 3.21 11.31
CA VAL A 170 -17.82 3.26 10.40
C VAL A 170 -18.91 2.32 10.94
N PRO A 171 -20.18 2.76 11.04
CA PRO A 171 -21.28 1.88 11.48
C PRO A 171 -21.36 0.59 10.66
N GLY A 172 -21.63 -0.55 11.30
CA GLY A 172 -21.78 -1.84 10.61
C GLY A 172 -20.49 -2.47 10.07
N SER A 173 -19.35 -1.77 10.15
CA SER A 173 -18.05 -2.34 9.75
C SER A 173 -17.67 -3.56 10.59
N VAL A 174 -16.70 -4.31 10.07
CA VAL A 174 -16.01 -5.41 10.75
C VAL A 174 -14.52 -5.09 10.84
N HIS A 175 -13.79 -5.80 11.70
CA HIS A 175 -12.42 -5.44 12.05
C HIS A 175 -11.46 -6.61 11.99
N LEU A 176 -10.33 -6.39 11.33
CA LEU A 176 -9.12 -7.18 11.42
C LEU A 176 -7.95 -6.21 11.24
N GLU A 177 -7.23 -5.91 12.32
CA GLU A 177 -6.03 -5.08 12.24
C GLU A 177 -5.06 -5.64 11.20
N TRP A 178 -4.45 -4.77 10.39
CA TRP A 178 -3.61 -5.21 9.28
C TRP A 178 -2.43 -6.10 9.72
N LEU A 179 -1.93 -5.92 10.95
CA LEU A 179 -0.91 -6.78 11.56
C LEU A 179 -1.35 -8.25 11.65
N ASN A 180 -2.66 -8.52 11.70
CA ASN A 180 -3.16 -9.88 11.70
C ASN A 180 -2.93 -10.59 10.34
N PHE A 181 -2.67 -9.89 9.24
CA PHE A 181 -2.43 -10.52 7.92
C PHE A 181 -0.98 -10.98 7.70
N ILE A 182 -0.08 -10.65 8.61
CA ILE A 182 1.33 -11.04 8.58
C ILE A 182 1.67 -11.97 9.76
N THR A 183 2.73 -12.75 9.62
CA THR A 183 3.29 -13.57 10.69
C THR A 183 3.82 -12.70 11.81
N ASP A 184 3.66 -13.11 13.06
CA ASP A 184 4.22 -12.43 14.24
C ASP A 184 5.69 -12.84 14.50
N ASP A 185 6.37 -13.35 13.47
CA ASP A 185 7.79 -13.62 13.52
C ASP A 185 8.59 -12.39 13.12
N LYS A 186 9.91 -12.42 13.30
CA LYS A 186 10.76 -11.28 12.96
C LYS A 186 10.74 -10.88 11.47
N TYR A 187 10.12 -11.66 10.57
CA TYR A 187 10.11 -11.38 9.14
C TYR A 187 8.80 -10.74 8.67
N HIS A 188 7.71 -10.89 9.43
CA HIS A 188 6.41 -10.33 9.06
C HIS A 188 5.99 -10.72 7.64
N THR A 189 6.19 -11.99 7.29
CA THR A 189 5.73 -12.54 6.00
C THR A 189 4.21 -12.59 5.95
N ILE A 190 3.63 -12.47 4.75
CA ILE A 190 2.19 -12.57 4.54
C ILE A 190 1.73 -13.99 4.88
N LYS A 191 0.65 -14.12 5.68
CA LYS A 191 0.08 -15.43 6.03
C LYS A 191 -0.41 -16.17 4.78
N SER A 192 -0.57 -17.48 4.89
CA SER A 192 -0.97 -18.29 3.74
C SER A 192 -2.35 -17.89 3.21
N PRO A 193 -2.63 -18.08 1.91
CA PRO A 193 -3.94 -17.78 1.34
C PRO A 193 -5.11 -18.52 2.00
N SER A 194 -4.88 -19.71 2.59
CA SER A 194 -5.90 -20.42 3.36
C SER A 194 -6.20 -19.71 4.69
N GLU A 195 -5.18 -19.35 5.45
CA GLU A 195 -5.34 -18.65 6.73
C GLU A 195 -6.05 -17.31 6.53
N LEU A 196 -5.62 -16.52 5.53
CA LEU A 196 -6.24 -15.23 5.23
C LEU A 196 -7.72 -15.37 4.87
N ARG A 197 -8.08 -16.38 4.06
CA ARG A 197 -9.49 -16.63 3.71
C ARG A 197 -10.32 -17.02 4.93
N ASP A 198 -9.79 -17.87 5.80
CA ASP A 198 -10.49 -18.29 7.01
C ASP A 198 -10.69 -17.11 7.98
N MET A 199 -9.67 -16.28 8.14
CA MET A 199 -9.73 -15.06 8.97
C MET A 199 -10.76 -14.06 8.44
N LEU A 200 -10.71 -13.73 7.14
CA LEU A 200 -11.64 -12.80 6.50
C LEU A 200 -13.08 -13.33 6.58
N LYS A 201 -13.28 -14.61 6.29
CA LYS A 201 -14.61 -15.25 6.38
C LYS A 201 -15.16 -15.23 7.80
N ALA A 202 -14.33 -15.41 8.82
CA ALA A 202 -14.76 -15.39 10.23
C ALA A 202 -15.34 -14.03 10.65
N VAL A 203 -14.94 -12.95 10.00
CA VAL A 203 -15.49 -11.60 10.22
C VAL A 203 -16.53 -11.20 9.15
N GLY A 204 -16.99 -12.12 8.31
CA GLY A 204 -18.03 -11.85 7.32
C GLY A 204 -17.55 -11.19 6.03
N VAL A 205 -16.23 -11.13 5.80
CA VAL A 205 -15.65 -10.71 4.52
C VAL A 205 -15.58 -11.93 3.60
N THR A 206 -16.45 -11.96 2.58
CA THR A 206 -16.56 -13.07 1.63
C THR A 206 -16.56 -12.59 0.18
N PRO A 207 -16.21 -13.45 -0.80
CA PRO A 207 -16.12 -13.06 -2.21
C PRO A 207 -17.44 -12.59 -2.85
N GLU A 208 -18.58 -12.89 -2.23
CA GLU A 208 -19.90 -12.52 -2.72
C GLU A 208 -20.28 -11.07 -2.37
N LYS A 209 -19.55 -10.44 -1.44
CA LYS A 209 -19.77 -9.07 -1.02
C LYS A 209 -18.77 -8.12 -1.65
N GLU A 210 -19.19 -6.89 -1.89
CA GLU A 210 -18.25 -5.80 -2.13
C GLU A 210 -17.52 -5.47 -0.83
N VAL A 211 -16.18 -5.46 -0.87
CA VAL A 211 -15.34 -5.17 0.29
C VAL A 211 -14.76 -3.77 0.15
N ILE A 212 -15.10 -2.88 1.07
CA ILE A 212 -14.51 -1.53 1.18
C ILE A 212 -13.58 -1.52 2.38
N THR A 213 -12.28 -1.51 2.14
CA THR A 213 -11.27 -1.48 3.21
C THR A 213 -10.79 -0.06 3.49
N TYR A 214 -10.52 0.25 4.77
CA TYR A 214 -9.99 1.54 5.21
C TYR A 214 -9.13 1.44 6.48
#